data_AF-A0A7S1SP11-F1
#
_entry.id   AF-A0A7S1SP11-F1
#
_cell.length_a   1.000
_cell.length_b   1.000
_cell.length_c   1.000
_cell.angle_alpha   90.00
_cell.angle_beta   90.00
_cell.angle_gamma   90.00
#
_symmetry.space_group_name_H-M   'P 1'
#
loop_
_entity.id
_entity.type
_entity.pdbx_description
1 polymer ?
#
loop_
_entity_poly.entity_id
_entity_poly.type
_entity_poly.pdbx_seq_one_letter_code
_entity_poly.pdbx_strand_id
1 'polypeptide(L)'
;SERHPARKIILQESKSLVSLQVRGTLHEHAGYEVEGEDGCFVCAFHTPEEAVEFGVELQRRLLEAAWSPEILRNKHCRPVSGKDGQVVLRGPRVKVGMCTADAEQAQPSPRTGRMEYFGPIM
;
A
#
# COMPACT_ATOMS: atom_id res chain seq x y z
N SER A 1 -7.90 32.64 -4.96
CA SER A 1 -7.16 31.60 -4.21
C SER A 1 -7.63 30.23 -4.67
N GLU A 2 -7.28 29.85 -5.91
CA GLU A 2 -7.82 28.69 -6.62
C GLU A 2 -6.88 27.48 -6.46
N ARG A 3 -7.06 26.72 -5.38
CA ARG A 3 -6.40 25.41 -5.24
C ARG A 3 -7.09 24.41 -6.16
N HIS A 4 -6.41 24.15 -7.28
CA HIS A 4 -6.82 23.44 -8.50
C HIS A 4 -7.51 22.07 -8.32
N PRO A 5 -8.65 21.81 -8.99
CA PRO A 5 -9.36 20.52 -8.99
C PRO A 5 -8.50 19.35 -9.52
N ALA A 6 -7.56 19.63 -10.44
CA ALA A 6 -6.65 18.62 -10.99
C ALA A 6 -5.81 17.90 -9.93
N ARG A 7 -5.40 18.58 -8.84
CA ARG A 7 -4.60 17.94 -7.77
C ARG A 7 -5.40 16.88 -7.00
N LYS A 8 -6.69 17.14 -6.77
CA LYS A 8 -7.57 16.17 -6.09
C LYS A 8 -7.77 14.92 -6.94
N ILE A 9 -7.94 15.10 -8.25
CA ILE A 9 -8.09 13.99 -9.20
C ILE A 9 -6.84 13.10 -9.20
N ILE A 10 -5.65 13.70 -9.32
CA ILE A 10 -4.37 12.97 -9.31
C ILE A 10 -4.17 12.20 -8.00
N LEU A 11 -4.51 12.82 -6.86
CA LEU A 11 -4.42 12.14 -5.57
C LEU A 11 -5.37 10.95 -5.48
N GLN A 12 -6.61 11.13 -5.94
CA GLN A 12 -7.61 10.06 -5.94
C GLN A 12 -7.20 8.91 -6.86
N GLU A 13 -6.72 9.22 -8.06
CA GLU A 13 -6.19 8.22 -9.01
C GLU A 13 -5.03 7.44 -8.39
N SER A 14 -4.09 8.15 -7.76
CA SER A 14 -2.95 7.53 -7.07
C SER A 14 -3.41 6.56 -5.97
N LYS A 15 -4.34 7.00 -5.11
CA LYS A 15 -4.89 6.19 -4.02
C LYS A 15 -5.65 4.96 -4.54
N SER A 16 -6.44 5.12 -5.59
CA SER A 16 -7.19 4.02 -6.21
C SER A 16 -6.26 2.95 -6.76
N LEU A 17 -5.20 3.33 -7.48
CA LEU A 17 -4.22 2.39 -8.02
C LEU A 17 -3.42 1.70 -6.90
N VAL A 18 -3.00 2.43 -5.86
CA VAL A 18 -2.36 1.81 -4.68
C VAL A 18 -3.29 0.79 -4.04
N SER A 19 -4.56 1.14 -3.83
CA SER A 19 -5.56 0.25 -3.23
C SER A 19 -5.77 -1.02 -4.06
N LEU A 20 -5.78 -0.89 -5.38
CA LEU A 20 -5.89 -2.02 -6.31
C LEU A 20 -4.68 -2.96 -6.18
N GLN A 21 -3.46 -2.42 -6.16
CA GLN A 21 -2.25 -3.23 -6.02
C GLN A 21 -2.17 -3.91 -4.64
N VAL A 22 -2.51 -3.20 -3.55
CA VAL A 22 -2.54 -3.79 -2.21
C VAL A 22 -3.50 -4.97 -2.15
N ARG A 23 -4.77 -4.78 -2.55
CA ARG A 23 -5.79 -5.84 -2.48
C ARG A 23 -5.52 -7.02 -3.40
N GLY A 24 -5.02 -6.75 -4.61
CA GLY A 24 -4.60 -7.82 -5.52
C GLY A 24 -3.46 -8.65 -4.95
N THR A 25 -2.45 -8.00 -4.36
CA THR A 25 -1.31 -8.69 -3.75
C THR A 25 -1.73 -9.45 -2.48
N LEU A 26 -2.61 -8.89 -1.65
CA LEU A 26 -3.15 -9.59 -0.48
C LEU A 26 -3.84 -10.90 -0.86
N HIS A 27 -4.67 -10.88 -1.92
CA HIS A 27 -5.35 -12.07 -2.40
C HIS A 27 -4.38 -13.18 -2.82
N GLU A 28 -3.25 -12.83 -3.42
CA GLU A 28 -2.25 -13.81 -3.89
C GLU A 28 -1.39 -14.40 -2.77
N HIS A 29 -1.16 -13.63 -1.69
CA HIS A 29 -0.34 -14.04 -0.55
C HIS A 29 -1.17 -14.45 0.69
N ALA A 30 -2.45 -14.80 0.50
CA ALA A 30 -3.38 -15.17 1.58
C ALA A 30 -3.46 -14.13 2.73
N GLY A 31 -3.17 -12.87 2.43
CA GLY A 31 -3.18 -11.78 3.39
C GLY A 31 -4.59 -11.26 3.65
N TYR A 32 -4.81 -10.77 4.85
CA TYR A 32 -6.08 -10.21 5.29
C TYR A 32 -6.00 -8.69 5.46
N GLU A 33 -6.90 -7.95 4.82
CA GLU A 33 -7.05 -6.49 5.03
C GLU A 33 -7.83 -6.25 6.33
N VAL A 34 -7.14 -5.85 7.41
CA VAL A 34 -7.75 -5.47 8.70
C VAL A 34 -8.45 -4.13 8.54
N GLU A 35 -7.69 -3.12 8.11
CA GLU A 35 -8.16 -1.76 7.90
C GLU A 35 -7.62 -1.21 6.56
N GLY A 36 -8.44 -0.41 5.89
CA GLY A 36 -8.06 0.29 4.68
C GLY A 36 -8.76 1.64 4.61
N GLU A 37 -8.04 2.72 4.91
CA GLU A 37 -8.58 4.08 4.92
C GLU A 37 -7.60 5.08 4.28
N ASP A 38 -8.10 5.86 3.34
CA ASP A 38 -7.40 6.95 2.67
C ASP A 38 -6.01 6.63 2.06
N GLY A 39 -5.79 5.37 1.65
CA GLY A 39 -4.51 4.90 1.10
C GLY A 39 -3.53 4.38 2.15
N CYS A 40 -3.95 4.29 3.41
CA CYS A 40 -3.29 3.56 4.48
C CYS A 40 -3.96 2.20 4.65
N PHE A 41 -3.15 1.17 4.92
CA PHE A 41 -3.62 -0.21 5.07
C PHE A 41 -2.96 -0.86 6.28
N VAL A 42 -3.77 -1.60 7.03
CA VAL A 42 -3.31 -2.54 8.04
C VAL A 42 -3.66 -3.92 7.53
N CYS A 43 -2.64 -4.77 7.43
CA CYS A 43 -2.77 -6.12 6.90
C CYS A 43 -2.27 -7.14 7.93
N ALA A 44 -2.92 -8.30 7.96
CA ALA A 44 -2.51 -9.43 8.79
C ALA A 44 -2.16 -10.63 7.91
N PHE A 45 -1.18 -11.42 8.36
CA PHE A 45 -0.68 -12.62 7.68
C PHE A 45 -0.56 -13.74 8.72
N HIS A 46 -0.59 -15.00 8.28
CA HIS A 46 -0.49 -16.13 9.20
C HIS A 46 0.96 -16.35 9.64
N THR A 47 1.91 -15.99 8.78
CA THR A 47 3.35 -16.11 9.05
C THR A 47 4.11 -14.82 8.69
N PRO A 48 5.26 -14.56 9.33
CA PRO A 48 6.14 -13.45 8.95
C PRO A 48 6.65 -13.54 7.50
N GLU A 49 6.88 -14.75 7.01
CA GLU A 49 7.34 -15.02 5.64
C GLU A 49 6.36 -14.52 4.60
N GLU A 50 5.06 -14.84 4.75
CA GLU A 50 3.98 -14.34 3.87
C GLU A 50 3.93 -12.81 3.85
N ALA A 51 4.11 -12.16 5.00
CA ALA A 51 4.13 -10.70 5.10
C ALA A 51 5.30 -10.09 4.32
N VAL A 52 6.49 -10.69 4.43
CA VAL A 52 7.69 -10.26 3.70
C VAL A 52 7.51 -10.43 2.20
N GLU A 53 7.02 -11.60 1.75
CA GLU A 53 6.74 -11.87 0.34
C GLU A 53 5.74 -10.86 -0.23
N PHE A 54 4.64 -10.61 0.48
CA PHE A 54 3.65 -9.59 0.14
C PHE A 54 4.31 -8.21 -0.01
N GLY A 55 5.16 -7.81 0.93
CA GLY A 55 5.80 -6.50 0.92
C GLY A 55 6.73 -6.31 -0.29
N VAL A 56 7.51 -7.34 -0.63
CA VAL A 56 8.41 -7.31 -1.79
C VAL A 56 7.61 -7.26 -3.08
N GLU A 57 6.60 -8.11 -3.22
CA GLU A 57 5.76 -8.19 -4.42
C GLU A 57 4.95 -6.90 -4.61
N LEU A 58 4.41 -6.31 -3.54
CA LEU A 58 3.70 -5.03 -3.58
C LEU A 58 4.62 -3.92 -4.10
N GLN A 59 5.86 -3.83 -3.60
CA GLN A 59 6.82 -2.82 -4.07
C GLN A 59 7.14 -2.99 -5.56
N ARG A 60 7.31 -4.23 -6.01
CA ARG A 60 7.53 -4.55 -7.44
C ARG A 60 6.34 -4.14 -8.30
N ARG A 61 5.12 -4.49 -7.89
CA ARG A 61 3.89 -4.10 -8.61
C ARG A 61 3.70 -2.59 -8.68
N LEU A 62 3.98 -1.87 -7.60
CA LEU A 62 3.89 -0.41 -7.59
C LEU A 62 4.93 0.24 -8.51
N LEU A 63 6.13 -0.34 -8.64
CA LEU A 63 7.15 0.12 -9.59
C LEU A 63 6.68 -0.01 -11.06
N GLU A 64 6.02 -1.12 -11.37
CA GLU A 64 5.54 -1.49 -12.72
C GLU A 64 4.16 -0.92 -13.07
N ALA A 65 3.37 -0.49 -12.08
CA ALA A 65 2.00 -0.03 -12.27
C ALA A 65 1.86 1.08 -13.33
N ALA A 66 0.72 1.10 -14.02
CA ALA A 66 0.45 2.04 -15.12
C ALA A 66 0.11 3.46 -14.61
N TRP A 67 1.01 4.11 -13.88
CA TRP A 67 0.86 5.48 -13.41
C TRP A 67 0.66 6.46 -14.58
N SER A 68 -0.35 7.32 -14.47
CA SER A 68 -0.61 8.35 -15.48
C SER A 68 0.57 9.33 -15.62
N PRO A 69 0.77 9.91 -16.81
CA PRO A 69 1.76 10.97 -17.02
C PRO A 69 1.59 12.12 -16.02
N GLU A 70 0.36 12.45 -15.64
CA GLU A 70 -0.01 13.46 -14.64
C GLU A 70 0.63 13.19 -13.28
N ILE A 71 0.55 11.94 -12.81
CA ILE A 71 1.19 11.49 -11.57
C ILE A 71 2.71 11.58 -11.71
N LEU A 72 3.27 11.09 -12.81
CA LEU A 72 4.71 11.02 -13.04
C LEU A 72 5.38 12.39 -13.23
N ARG A 73 4.62 13.44 -13.60
CA ARG A 73 5.11 14.83 -13.62
C ARG A 73 5.44 15.37 -12.24
N ASN A 74 4.91 14.79 -11.16
CA ASN A 74 5.27 15.18 -9.80
C ASN A 74 6.71 14.75 -9.48
N LYS A 75 7.54 15.69 -8.98
CA LYS A 75 8.94 15.44 -8.61
C LYS A 75 9.13 14.27 -7.63
N HIS A 76 8.11 13.94 -6.82
CA HIS A 76 8.16 12.84 -5.86
C HIS A 76 7.75 11.49 -6.46
N CYS A 77 7.06 11.50 -7.61
CA CYS A 77 6.54 10.28 -8.26
C CYS A 77 7.24 9.96 -9.59
N ARG A 78 8.08 10.86 -10.10
CA ARG A 78 8.83 10.63 -11.34
C ARG A 78 9.74 9.39 -11.23
N PRO A 79 10.02 8.72 -12.36
CA PRO A 79 11.01 7.64 -12.40
C PRO A 79 12.38 8.10 -11.90
N VAL A 80 13.09 7.26 -11.17
CA VAL A 80 14.49 7.43 -10.79
C VAL A 80 15.23 6.15 -11.11
N SER A 81 16.35 6.27 -11.83
CA SER A 81 17.22 5.14 -12.17
C SER A 81 18.30 4.92 -11.11
N GLY A 82 18.64 3.66 -10.89
CA GLY A 82 19.78 3.22 -10.12
C GLY A 82 21.10 3.40 -10.87
N LYS A 83 22.19 2.95 -10.25
CA LYS A 83 23.55 3.05 -10.81
C LYS A 83 23.74 2.25 -12.10
N ASP A 84 22.95 1.22 -12.28
CA ASP A 84 22.91 0.29 -13.42
C ASP A 84 21.94 0.75 -14.53
N GLY A 85 21.32 1.92 -14.38
CA GLY A 85 20.34 2.46 -15.32
C GLY A 85 18.92 1.94 -15.15
N GLN A 86 18.71 0.92 -14.30
CA GLN A 86 17.39 0.33 -14.07
C GLN A 86 16.52 1.28 -13.25
N VAL A 87 15.22 1.34 -13.54
CA VAL A 87 14.29 2.18 -12.77
C VAL A 87 14.08 1.53 -11.40
N VAL A 88 14.51 2.19 -10.33
CA VAL A 88 14.39 1.70 -8.94
C VAL A 88 13.22 2.33 -8.19
N LEU A 89 12.63 3.38 -8.76
CA LEU A 89 11.60 4.18 -8.13
C LEU A 89 10.70 4.77 -9.21
N ARG A 90 9.40 4.45 -9.20
CA ARG A 90 8.39 5.07 -10.09
C ARG A 90 7.02 5.13 -9.40
N GLY A 91 6.28 6.23 -9.57
CA GLY A 91 5.00 6.45 -8.89
C GLY A 91 5.10 6.90 -7.43
N PRO A 92 3.97 6.99 -6.71
CA PRO A 92 3.92 7.30 -5.28
C PRO A 92 4.82 6.40 -4.42
N ARG A 93 5.40 6.94 -3.35
CA ARG A 93 6.30 6.21 -2.44
C ARG A 93 5.52 5.62 -1.28
N VAL A 94 5.05 4.38 -1.46
CA VAL A 94 4.36 3.64 -0.40
C VAL A 94 5.40 3.03 0.54
N LYS A 95 5.27 3.33 1.82
CA LYS A 95 6.10 2.71 2.87
C LYS A 95 5.39 1.48 3.40
N VAL A 96 6.16 0.42 3.65
CA VAL A 96 5.67 -0.79 4.28
C VAL A 96 6.46 -0.99 5.57
N GLY A 97 5.75 -1.17 6.67
CA GLY A 97 6.30 -1.55 7.97
C GLY A 97 5.70 -2.88 8.39
N MET A 98 6.47 -3.70 9.10
CA MET A 98 6.05 -5.03 9.54
C MET A 98 6.52 -5.24 10.98
N CYS A 99 5.71 -5.93 11.76
CA CYS A 99 6.06 -6.37 13.10
C CYS A 99 5.40 -7.73 13.36
N THR A 100 5.91 -8.45 14.36
CA THR A 100 5.35 -9.71 14.83
C THR A 100 5.14 -9.60 16.33
N ALA A 101 3.96 -9.97 16.80
CA ALA A 101 3.62 -10.05 18.21
C ALA A 101 2.33 -10.85 18.37
N ASP A 102 2.12 -11.37 19.58
CA ASP A 102 0.89 -12.09 19.92
C ASP A 102 -0.26 -11.08 20.07
N ALA A 103 -1.42 -11.42 19.51
CA ALA A 103 -2.64 -10.67 19.73
C ALA A 103 -3.23 -11.02 21.10
N GLU A 104 -3.45 -10.01 21.95
CA GLU A 104 -4.12 -10.19 23.24
C GLU A 104 -5.63 -10.35 23.05
N GLN A 105 -6.18 -9.68 22.03
CA GLN A 105 -7.59 -9.75 21.69
C GLN A 105 -7.78 -9.67 20.17
N ALA A 106 -8.73 -10.45 19.64
CA ALA A 106 -9.22 -10.34 18.27
C ALA A 106 -10.74 -10.22 18.29
N GLN A 107 -11.29 -9.16 17.68
CA GLN A 107 -12.74 -8.95 17.62
C GLN A 107 -13.18 -8.30 16.30
N PRO A 108 -14.40 -8.59 15.81
CA PRO A 108 -14.93 -7.90 14.64
C PRO A 108 -15.16 -6.40 14.88
N SER A 109 -14.67 -5.56 13.99
CA SER A 109 -14.94 -4.14 13.93
C SER A 109 -16.44 -3.87 13.80
N PRO A 110 -17.04 -3.04 14.66
CA PRO A 110 -18.46 -2.67 14.54
C PRO A 110 -18.78 -1.91 13.24
N ARG A 111 -17.77 -1.26 12.64
CA ARG A 111 -17.92 -0.44 11.42
C ARG A 111 -17.85 -1.27 10.14
N THR A 112 -16.93 -2.23 10.08
CA THR A 112 -16.57 -2.94 8.85
C THR A 112 -16.89 -4.43 8.88
N GLY A 113 -17.14 -5.00 10.07
CA GLY A 113 -17.28 -6.44 10.30
C GLY A 113 -15.96 -7.22 10.17
N ARG A 114 -14.84 -6.56 9.90
CA ARG A 114 -13.52 -7.17 9.74
C ARG A 114 -12.88 -7.43 11.10
N MET A 115 -12.07 -8.49 11.20
CA MET A 115 -11.36 -8.80 12.43
C MET A 115 -10.27 -7.76 12.70
N GLU A 116 -10.34 -7.11 13.85
CA GLU A 116 -9.31 -6.23 14.39
C GLU A 116 -8.51 -6.97 15.46
N TYR A 117 -7.22 -6.66 15.58
CA TYR A 117 -6.28 -7.30 16.50
C TYR A 117 -5.71 -6.24 17.45
N PHE A 118 -5.66 -6.54 18.75
CA PHE A 118 -5.22 -5.62 19.80
C PHE A 118 -4.14 -6.26 20.68
N GLY A 119 -3.30 -5.44 21.31
CA GLY A 119 -2.19 -5.85 22.17
C GLY A 119 -0.95 -4.99 21.90
N PRO A 120 0.28 -5.47 22.16
CA PRO A 120 1.52 -4.77 21.78
C PRO A 120 1.79 -4.76 20.26
N ILE A 121 0.86 -5.31 19.48
CA ILE A 121 0.73 -5.20 18.03
C ILE A 121 0.16 -3.82 17.68
N MET A 122 1.05 -2.85 17.49
CA MET A 122 0.83 -1.41 17.23
C MET A 122 0.22 -0.57 18.37
#